data_AF-A0A1Y1JUZ2-F1
#
_entry.id   AF-A0A1Y1JUZ2-F1
#
_cell.length_a   1.000
_cell.length_b   1.000
_cell.length_c   1.000
_cell.angle_alpha   90.00
_cell.angle_beta   90.00
_cell.angle_gamma   90.00
#
_symmetry.space_group_name_H-M   'P 1'
#
loop_
_entity.id
_entity.type
_entity.pdbx_description
1 polymer ?
#
loop_
_entity_poly.entity_id
_entity_poly.type
_entity_poly.pdbx_seq_one_letter_code
_entity_poly.pdbx_strand_id
1 'polypeptide(L)'
;MNNVYVLVRAIPIGGFEPVKFFPKWEQIIDNIDWKTEKDFMTYCNYFKGKFSNTFNSNVEHICCQTLAYLDKVCTTYKGSLEEAAIKYFYYWIYRYKLKKGGTFDDIKKLYKELIEKFELWYSHSRLKEYEEKYIPDNELEDLKNLHDMYKSFILIKNKCEPNKNENYCNTIKDIMNKYNPEVIIETNKTCTPNELHYCQVNIVKSIIITIVTILFMTYGSFMNFPIKRNRKKCNNTYDEWNSMQSSEISSNISRNRIYDVLYNST
;
A
#
# COMPACT_ATOMS: atom_id res chain seq x y z
N MET A 1 10.15 28.40 2.75
CA MET A 1 10.00 26.97 3.13
C MET A 1 8.58 26.56 3.53
N ASN A 2 7.64 27.49 3.82
CA ASN A 2 6.27 27.13 4.21
C ASN A 2 5.42 26.46 3.12
N ASN A 3 5.65 26.74 1.84
CA ASN A 3 4.80 26.21 0.75
C ASN A 3 5.02 24.73 0.42
N VAL A 4 6.21 24.18 0.71
CA VAL A 4 6.51 22.75 0.53
C VAL A 4 5.75 21.89 1.55
N TYR A 5 5.42 22.43 2.72
CA TYR A 5 4.58 21.78 3.72
C TYR A 5 3.10 21.70 3.31
N VAL A 6 2.63 22.60 2.44
CA VAL A 6 1.21 22.68 2.03
C VAL A 6 0.85 21.55 1.06
N LEU A 7 1.75 21.19 0.14
CA LEU A 7 1.48 20.12 -0.85
C LEU A 7 1.36 18.72 -0.21
N VAL A 8 2.10 18.45 0.87
CA VAL A 8 2.03 17.16 1.58
C VAL A 8 0.77 17.06 2.46
N ARG A 9 0.16 18.19 2.84
CA ARG A 9 -1.09 18.21 3.63
C ARG A 9 -2.36 17.97 2.79
N ALA A 10 -2.28 18.06 1.47
CA ALA A 10 -3.43 17.86 0.59
C ALA A 10 -3.78 16.38 0.35
N ILE A 11 -2.92 15.44 0.76
CA ILE A 11 -3.20 14.00 0.70
C ILE A 11 -3.95 13.64 1.99
N PRO A 12 -5.16 13.05 1.94
CA PRO A 12 -5.93 12.71 3.13
C PRO A 12 -5.10 11.86 4.11
N ILE A 13 -4.66 12.49 5.19
CA ILE A 13 -3.56 12.03 6.05
C ILE A 13 -3.92 10.76 6.85
N GLY A 14 -5.21 10.40 6.93
CA GLY A 14 -5.68 9.27 7.73
C GLY A 14 -5.29 7.88 7.21
N GLY A 15 -5.04 7.72 5.90
CA GLY A 15 -4.74 6.41 5.30
C GLY A 15 -3.25 6.07 5.16
N PHE A 16 -2.38 7.08 5.10
CA PHE A 16 -1.00 6.92 4.61
C PHE A 16 0.08 7.33 5.60
N GLU A 17 -0.28 7.49 6.88
CA GLU A 17 0.69 7.72 7.96
C GLU A 17 1.87 6.71 7.98
N PRO A 18 1.72 5.43 7.60
CA PRO A 18 2.85 4.50 7.54
C PRO A 18 3.94 4.87 6.50
N VAL A 19 3.58 5.53 5.40
CA VAL A 19 4.50 5.80 4.27
C VAL A 19 5.65 6.72 4.67
N LYS A 20 5.43 7.60 5.65
CA LYS A 20 6.48 8.50 6.18
C LYS A 20 7.66 7.72 6.78
N PHE A 21 7.44 6.48 7.20
CA PHE A 21 8.48 5.61 7.77
C PHE A 21 9.16 4.72 6.74
N PHE A 22 8.67 4.67 5.49
CA PHE A 22 9.18 3.76 4.47
C PHE A 22 10.67 3.94 4.19
N PRO A 23 11.23 5.17 4.09
CA PRO A 23 12.67 5.31 3.88
C PRO A 23 13.51 4.78 5.05
N LYS A 24 13.01 4.85 6.28
CA LYS A 24 13.69 4.26 7.44
C LYS A 24 13.72 2.74 7.30
N TRP A 25 12.60 2.13 6.94
CA TRP A 25 12.50 0.68 6.76
C TRP A 25 13.30 0.19 5.55
N GLU A 26 13.33 0.97 4.47
CA GLU A 26 14.18 0.76 3.30
C GLU A 26 15.66 0.74 3.69
N GLN A 27 16.09 1.75 4.44
CA GLN A 27 17.45 1.81 4.93
C GLN A 27 17.78 0.63 5.84
N ILE A 28 16.84 0.17 6.68
CA ILE A 28 17.07 -0.98 7.55
C ILE A 28 17.22 -2.24 6.71
N ILE A 29 16.32 -2.53 5.77
CA ILE A 29 16.37 -3.75 4.97
C ILE A 29 17.56 -3.78 4.01
N ASP A 30 17.92 -2.65 3.39
CA ASP A 30 19.02 -2.55 2.43
C ASP A 30 20.40 -2.69 3.10
N ASN A 31 20.53 -2.33 4.38
CA ASN A 31 21.78 -2.44 5.14
C ASN A 31 21.96 -3.80 5.85
N ILE A 32 21.07 -4.76 5.62
CA ILE A 32 21.22 -6.10 6.19
C ILE A 32 22.28 -6.89 5.43
N ASP A 33 23.34 -7.27 6.13
CA ASP A 33 24.30 -8.24 5.64
C ASP A 33 23.85 -9.66 5.99
N TRP A 34 22.95 -10.18 5.18
CA TRP A 34 22.38 -11.52 5.33
C TRP A 34 23.42 -12.65 5.24
N LYS A 35 24.63 -12.38 4.73
CA LYS A 35 25.69 -13.40 4.62
C LYS A 35 26.26 -13.79 5.98
N THR A 36 26.05 -12.95 6.99
CA THR A 36 26.56 -13.18 8.34
C THR A 36 25.71 -14.16 9.14
N GLU A 37 24.44 -14.36 8.76
CA GLU A 37 23.49 -15.22 9.45
C GLU A 37 23.38 -16.59 8.76
N LYS A 38 24.32 -17.47 9.13
CA LYS A 38 24.35 -18.88 8.65
C LYS A 38 23.05 -19.63 8.93
N ASP A 39 22.35 -19.27 10.00
CA ASP A 39 21.12 -19.93 10.41
C ASP A 39 20.01 -19.74 9.38
N PHE A 40 19.98 -18.60 8.67
CA PHE A 40 18.98 -18.34 7.63
C PHE A 40 19.21 -19.09 6.32
N MET A 41 20.46 -19.44 5.99
CA MET A 41 20.80 -20.11 4.72
C MET A 41 20.10 -21.46 4.54
N THR A 42 20.08 -22.29 5.59
CA THR A 42 19.41 -23.61 5.53
C THR A 42 17.94 -23.46 5.16
N TYR A 43 17.30 -22.41 5.67
CA TYR A 43 15.89 -22.14 5.43
C TYR A 43 15.63 -21.53 4.07
N CYS A 44 16.49 -20.65 3.61
CA CYS A 44 16.28 -19.99 2.33
C CYS A 44 16.50 -20.91 1.12
N ASN A 45 17.19 -22.03 1.32
CA ASN A 45 17.20 -23.14 0.37
C ASN A 45 15.81 -23.74 0.10
N TYR A 46 14.91 -23.75 1.09
CA TYR A 46 13.51 -24.18 0.89
C TYR A 46 12.79 -23.27 -0.12
N PHE A 47 12.91 -21.95 0.07
CA PHE A 47 12.26 -20.97 -0.81
C PHE A 47 12.85 -20.97 -2.22
N LYS A 48 14.16 -21.20 -2.34
CA LYS A 48 14.84 -21.35 -3.62
C LYS A 48 14.21 -22.44 -4.48
N GLY A 49 13.93 -23.62 -3.92
CA GLY A 49 13.29 -24.71 -4.68
C GLY A 49 11.86 -24.38 -5.11
N LYS A 50 11.13 -23.63 -4.29
CA LYS A 50 9.69 -23.39 -4.47
C LYS A 50 9.35 -22.19 -5.36
N PHE A 51 10.13 -21.12 -5.29
CA PHE A 51 9.83 -19.85 -5.98
C PHE A 51 10.87 -19.45 -7.03
N SER A 52 11.88 -20.29 -7.33
CA SER A 52 12.92 -19.99 -8.34
C SER A 52 12.34 -19.63 -9.71
N ASN A 53 11.22 -20.23 -10.12
CA ASN A 53 10.59 -19.98 -11.41
C ASN A 53 9.76 -18.70 -11.46
N THR A 54 9.50 -18.09 -10.30
CA THR A 54 8.55 -16.97 -10.15
C THR A 54 9.24 -15.61 -10.04
N PHE A 55 10.45 -15.56 -9.49
CA PHE A 55 11.19 -14.30 -9.27
C PHE A 55 12.50 -14.26 -10.08
N ASN A 56 12.86 -13.07 -10.59
CA ASN A 56 14.10 -12.88 -11.36
C ASN A 56 15.35 -12.84 -10.48
N SER A 57 15.16 -12.38 -9.25
CA SER A 57 16.19 -12.25 -8.22
C SER A 57 16.49 -13.59 -7.57
N ASN A 58 17.66 -13.68 -6.93
CA ASN A 58 18.00 -14.82 -6.09
C ASN A 58 17.01 -14.88 -4.91
N VAL A 59 15.97 -15.71 -5.02
CA VAL A 59 14.94 -15.88 -3.98
C VAL A 59 15.56 -16.23 -2.62
N GLU A 60 16.66 -16.97 -2.63
CA GLU A 60 17.42 -17.30 -1.43
C GLU A 60 17.88 -16.01 -0.71
N HIS A 61 18.41 -15.04 -1.45
CA HIS A 61 18.81 -13.73 -0.93
C HIS A 61 17.62 -12.94 -0.38
N ILE A 62 16.50 -12.91 -1.11
CA ILE A 62 15.28 -12.24 -0.64
C ILE A 62 14.84 -12.85 0.69
N CYS A 63 14.82 -14.17 0.78
CA CYS A 63 14.47 -14.88 1.99
C CYS A 63 15.41 -14.52 3.15
N CYS A 64 16.74 -14.62 2.97
CA CYS A 64 17.67 -14.37 4.09
C CYS A 64 17.56 -12.92 4.58
N GLN A 65 17.52 -11.97 3.64
CA GLN A 65 17.38 -10.54 3.94
C GLN A 65 16.05 -10.24 4.64
N THR A 66 14.97 -10.93 4.25
CA THR A 66 13.67 -10.82 4.89
C THR A 66 13.69 -11.33 6.32
N LEU A 67 14.22 -12.53 6.56
CA LEU A 67 14.21 -13.13 7.89
C LEU A 67 15.01 -12.28 8.88
N ALA A 68 16.17 -11.80 8.47
CA ALA A 68 16.98 -10.86 9.23
C ALA A 68 16.25 -9.53 9.49
N TYR A 69 15.50 -9.03 8.51
CA TYR A 69 14.72 -7.81 8.66
C TYR A 69 13.59 -8.00 9.68
N LEU A 70 12.85 -9.10 9.57
CA LEU A 70 11.76 -9.43 10.48
C LEU A 70 12.29 -9.63 11.91
N ASP A 71 13.43 -10.32 12.09
CA ASP A 71 14.06 -10.48 13.39
C ASP A 71 14.40 -9.12 14.01
N LYS A 72 15.10 -8.28 13.26
CA LYS A 72 15.45 -6.92 13.70
C LYS A 72 14.21 -6.08 14.02
N VAL A 73 13.17 -6.15 13.20
CA VAL A 73 11.96 -5.35 13.39
C VAL A 73 11.20 -5.81 14.63
N CYS A 74 10.97 -7.12 14.77
CA CYS A 74 10.16 -7.70 15.84
C CYS A 74 10.84 -7.62 17.21
N THR A 75 12.18 -7.65 17.24
CA THR A 75 12.97 -7.51 18.47
C THR A 75 13.11 -6.04 18.89
N THR A 76 13.19 -5.11 17.94
CA THR A 76 13.50 -3.69 18.22
C THR A 76 12.26 -2.81 18.36
N TYR A 77 11.19 -3.08 17.60
CA TYR A 77 10.02 -2.22 17.50
C TYR A 77 8.75 -2.94 17.96
N LYS A 78 7.76 -2.17 18.41
CA LYS A 78 6.46 -2.67 18.88
C LYS A 78 5.31 -1.78 18.42
N GLY A 79 4.11 -2.33 18.33
CA GLY A 79 2.88 -1.59 18.09
C GLY A 79 2.82 -1.01 16.67
N SER A 80 2.43 0.27 16.53
CA SER A 80 2.21 0.89 15.22
C SER A 80 3.46 0.98 14.33
N LEU A 81 4.66 1.02 14.93
CA LEU A 81 5.92 1.01 14.19
C LEU A 81 6.24 -0.38 13.60
N GLU A 82 5.97 -1.44 14.37
CA GLU A 82 6.09 -2.83 13.93
C GLU A 82 5.11 -3.09 12.76
N GLU A 83 3.85 -2.65 12.90
CA GLU A 83 2.86 -2.73 11.82
C GLU A 83 3.31 -1.97 10.56
N ALA A 84 3.82 -0.74 10.70
CA ALA A 84 4.32 0.03 9.57
C ALA A 84 5.52 -0.66 8.88
N ALA A 85 6.40 -1.30 9.66
CA ALA A 85 7.55 -2.04 9.16
C ALA A 85 7.14 -3.31 8.40
N ILE A 86 6.10 -4.01 8.88
CA ILE A 86 5.55 -5.21 8.21
C ILE A 86 4.82 -4.84 6.92
N LYS A 87 4.02 -3.76 6.93
CA LYS A 87 3.41 -3.20 5.70
C LYS A 87 4.46 -2.78 4.68
N TYR A 88 5.54 -2.13 5.15
CA TYR A 88 6.67 -1.81 4.29
C TYR A 88 7.31 -3.06 3.69
N PHE A 89 7.49 -4.11 4.48
CA PHE A 89 8.06 -5.37 4.00
C PHE A 89 7.23 -5.99 2.86
N TYR A 90 5.90 -5.99 2.97
CA TYR A 90 5.02 -6.43 1.88
C TYR A 90 5.26 -5.61 0.59
N TYR A 91 5.29 -4.28 0.73
CA TYR A 91 5.60 -3.36 -0.38
C TYR A 91 7.00 -3.60 -0.96
N TRP A 92 7.98 -3.89 -0.12
CA TRP A 92 9.35 -4.16 -0.53
C TRP A 92 9.42 -5.44 -1.39
N ILE A 93 8.76 -6.53 -1.00
CA ILE A 93 8.66 -7.73 -1.87
C ILE A 93 8.00 -7.38 -3.20
N TYR A 94 6.92 -6.61 -3.19
CA TYR A 94 6.23 -6.19 -4.42
C TYR A 94 7.16 -5.46 -5.40
N ARG A 95 8.11 -4.67 -4.90
CA ARG A 95 9.12 -4.01 -5.75
C ARG A 95 10.14 -4.97 -6.37
N TYR A 96 10.30 -6.18 -5.84
CA TYR A 96 11.18 -7.16 -6.46
C TYR A 96 10.55 -7.69 -7.75
N LYS A 97 11.35 -7.67 -8.81
CA LYS A 97 10.87 -7.98 -10.16
C LYS A 97 10.51 -9.46 -10.26
N LEU A 98 9.21 -9.74 -10.32
CA LEU A 98 8.66 -11.01 -10.78
C LEU A 98 9.24 -11.37 -12.15
N LYS A 99 9.50 -12.66 -12.39
CA LYS A 99 9.78 -13.18 -13.73
C LYS A 99 8.60 -12.86 -14.65
N LYS A 100 8.86 -12.85 -15.95
CA LYS A 100 7.78 -12.68 -16.94
C LYS A 100 6.71 -13.76 -16.68
N GLY A 101 5.49 -13.32 -16.36
CA GLY A 101 4.37 -14.22 -16.00
C GLY A 101 4.13 -14.41 -14.50
N GLY A 102 4.97 -13.86 -13.62
CA GLY A 102 4.67 -13.80 -12.19
C GLY A 102 3.51 -12.85 -11.91
N THR A 103 2.71 -13.20 -10.91
CA THR A 103 1.45 -12.53 -10.57
C THR A 103 1.51 -11.93 -9.17
N PHE A 104 0.50 -11.12 -8.81
CA PHE A 104 0.39 -10.64 -7.44
C PHE A 104 0.13 -11.75 -6.41
N ASP A 105 -0.59 -12.80 -6.81
CA ASP A 105 -0.85 -13.94 -5.94
C ASP A 105 0.46 -14.67 -5.58
N ASP A 106 1.46 -14.62 -6.46
CA ASP A 106 2.80 -15.12 -6.14
C ASP A 106 3.50 -14.30 -5.05
N ILE A 107 3.34 -12.97 -5.07
CA ILE A 107 3.87 -12.07 -4.02
C ILE A 107 3.18 -12.35 -2.69
N LYS A 108 1.84 -12.43 -2.70
CA LYS A 108 1.04 -12.79 -1.52
C LYS A 108 1.49 -14.12 -0.94
N LYS A 109 1.66 -15.14 -1.80
CA LYS A 109 2.09 -16.47 -1.40
C LYS A 109 3.49 -16.46 -0.80
N LEU A 110 4.45 -15.78 -1.43
CA LEU A 110 5.80 -15.65 -0.90
C LEU A 110 5.80 -14.95 0.46
N TYR A 111 5.12 -13.81 0.57
CA TYR A 111 5.02 -13.07 1.83
C TYR A 111 4.41 -13.92 2.94
N LYS A 112 3.29 -14.58 2.68
CA LYS A 112 2.61 -15.44 3.66
C LYS A 112 3.55 -16.53 4.15
N GLU A 113 4.21 -17.24 3.24
CA GLU A 113 5.14 -18.30 3.63
C GLU A 113 6.36 -17.78 4.39
N LEU A 114 6.87 -16.58 4.07
CA LEU A 114 7.96 -15.97 4.83
C LEU A 114 7.53 -15.63 6.26
N ILE A 115 6.33 -15.08 6.46
CA ILE A 115 5.76 -14.79 7.78
C ILE A 115 5.53 -16.08 8.57
N GLU A 116 4.82 -17.06 8.00
CA GLU A 116 4.53 -18.34 8.65
C GLU A 116 5.82 -19.04 9.13
N LYS A 117 6.85 -19.05 8.28
CA LYS A 117 8.13 -19.68 8.61
C LYS A 117 8.88 -18.93 9.70
N PHE A 118 8.91 -17.60 9.61
CA PHE A 118 9.53 -16.78 10.64
C PHE A 118 8.87 -16.99 12.01
N GLU A 119 7.53 -17.04 12.06
CA GLU A 119 6.81 -17.31 13.30
C GLU A 119 7.14 -18.67 13.92
N LEU A 120 7.18 -19.72 13.11
CA LEU A 120 7.47 -21.07 13.57
C LEU A 120 8.83 -21.18 14.26
N TRP A 121 9.80 -20.34 13.89
CA TRP A 121 11.15 -20.39 14.46
C TRP A 121 11.33 -19.50 15.66
N TYR A 122 10.78 -18.29 15.61
CA TYR A 122 10.98 -17.32 16.67
C TYR A 122 9.85 -17.30 17.71
N SER A 123 8.85 -18.19 17.58
CA SER A 123 7.66 -18.23 18.44
C SER A 123 6.99 -16.85 18.59
N HIS A 124 7.10 -16.03 17.55
CA HIS A 124 6.54 -14.68 17.52
C HIS A 124 5.06 -14.74 17.17
N SER A 125 4.21 -15.01 18.15
CA SER A 125 2.76 -15.20 17.96
C SER A 125 1.99 -13.97 17.45
N ARG A 126 2.67 -12.82 17.30
CA ARG A 126 2.07 -11.53 16.97
C ARG A 126 2.00 -11.26 15.47
N LEU A 127 2.70 -12.03 14.63
CA LEU A 127 2.73 -11.76 13.19
C LEU A 127 1.47 -12.27 12.45
N LYS A 128 0.77 -13.25 13.00
CA LYS A 128 -0.51 -13.77 12.48
C LYS A 128 -1.57 -12.69 12.32
N GLU A 129 -1.56 -11.69 13.21
CA GLU A 129 -2.49 -10.57 13.13
C GLU A 129 -2.27 -9.70 11.88
N TYR A 130 -1.11 -9.82 11.23
CA TYR A 130 -0.77 -9.14 9.99
C TYR A 130 -0.85 -10.05 8.76
N GLU A 131 -0.97 -11.37 8.92
CA GLU A 131 -1.21 -12.30 7.81
C GLU A 131 -2.54 -12.05 7.10
N GLU A 132 -3.52 -11.43 7.75
CA GLU A 132 -4.82 -11.14 7.12
C GLU A 132 -4.90 -9.69 6.59
N LYS A 133 -3.89 -8.85 6.90
CA LYS A 133 -3.88 -7.41 6.60
C LYS A 133 -3.03 -7.11 5.37
N TYR A 134 -3.28 -7.84 4.28
CA TYR A 134 -2.64 -7.54 3.00
C TYR A 134 -3.06 -6.17 2.48
N ILE A 135 -2.14 -5.53 1.75
CA ILE A 135 -2.44 -4.34 0.98
C ILE A 135 -3.10 -4.80 -0.32
N PRO A 136 -4.35 -4.39 -0.63
CA PRO A 136 -5.00 -4.68 -1.89
C PRO A 136 -4.16 -4.28 -3.11
N ASP A 137 -4.33 -5.01 -4.22
CA ASP A 137 -3.62 -4.78 -5.48
C ASP A 137 -3.65 -3.32 -5.95
N ASN A 138 -4.85 -2.74 -5.96
CA ASN A 138 -5.09 -1.37 -6.37
C ASN A 138 -4.41 -0.36 -5.42
N GLU A 139 -4.30 -0.69 -4.13
CA GLU A 139 -3.64 0.18 -3.15
C GLU A 139 -2.11 0.11 -3.23
N LEU A 140 -1.53 -0.95 -3.81
CA LEU A 140 -0.07 -1.06 -3.94
C LEU A 140 0.51 -0.11 -4.98
N GLU A 141 -0.19 0.11 -6.10
CA GLU A 141 0.27 1.10 -7.08
C GLU A 141 0.17 2.52 -6.50
N ASP A 142 -0.90 2.81 -5.73
CA ASP A 142 -1.02 4.06 -4.98
C ASP A 142 0.11 4.21 -3.95
N LEU A 143 0.42 3.14 -3.22
CA LEU A 143 1.51 3.12 -2.24
C LEU A 143 2.88 3.35 -2.89
N LYS A 144 3.10 2.77 -4.07
CA LYS A 144 4.30 2.98 -4.87
C LYS A 144 4.42 4.43 -5.29
N ASN A 145 3.35 5.00 -5.87
CA ASN A 145 3.30 6.40 -6.27
C ASN A 145 3.58 7.33 -5.07
N LEU A 146 2.96 7.07 -3.92
CA LEU A 146 3.17 7.83 -2.70
C LEU A 146 4.60 7.72 -2.19
N HIS A 147 5.19 6.53 -2.21
CA HIS A 147 6.58 6.34 -1.80
C HIS A 147 7.56 7.08 -2.73
N ASP A 148 7.33 7.03 -4.05
CA ASP A 148 8.16 7.74 -5.04
C ASP A 148 8.02 9.26 -4.91
N MET A 149 6.80 9.75 -4.63
CA MET A 149 6.55 11.15 -4.28
C MET A 149 7.29 11.54 -3.00
N TYR A 150 7.24 10.70 -1.96
CA TYR A 150 7.93 10.96 -0.70
C TYR A 150 9.45 10.98 -0.86
N LYS A 151 10.02 10.06 -1.66
CA LYS A 151 11.44 10.08 -2.04
C LYS A 151 11.83 11.36 -2.76
N SER A 152 11.01 11.77 -3.73
CA SER A 152 11.21 13.02 -4.47
C SER A 152 11.17 14.23 -3.53
N PHE A 153 10.24 14.24 -2.58
CA PHE A 153 10.16 15.26 -1.54
C PHE A 153 11.43 15.32 -0.67
N ILE A 154 11.93 14.18 -0.19
CA ILE A 154 13.18 14.13 0.59
C ILE A 154 14.36 14.65 -0.25
N LEU A 155 14.46 14.26 -1.52
CA LEU A 155 15.50 14.73 -2.43
C LEU A 155 15.46 16.25 -2.61
N ILE A 156 14.26 16.81 -2.85
CA ILE A 156 14.06 18.26 -2.96
C ILE A 156 14.46 18.93 -1.66
N LYS A 157 13.97 18.45 -0.51
CA LYS A 157 14.29 18.98 0.81
C LYS A 157 15.80 19.03 1.04
N ASN A 158 16.51 17.95 0.76
CA ASN A 158 17.96 17.83 0.98
C ASN A 158 18.78 18.71 0.02
N LYS A 159 18.34 18.87 -1.24
CA LYS A 159 18.99 19.76 -2.22
C LYS A 159 18.69 21.24 -1.98
N CYS A 160 17.57 21.52 -1.32
CA CYS A 160 17.12 22.86 -0.95
C CYS A 160 17.45 23.27 0.48
N GLU A 161 18.38 22.57 1.11
CA GLU A 161 19.02 23.09 2.31
C GLU A 161 19.80 24.38 1.99
N PRO A 162 19.88 25.32 2.95
CA PRO A 162 20.64 26.55 2.78
C PRO A 162 22.05 26.26 2.26
N ASN A 163 22.51 27.05 1.29
CA ASN A 163 23.86 26.99 0.71
C ASN A 163 24.18 25.83 -0.24
N LYS A 164 23.22 24.97 -0.63
CA LYS A 164 23.50 23.85 -1.56
C LYS A 164 23.23 24.16 -3.03
N ASN A 165 22.03 24.59 -3.40
CA ASN A 165 21.69 24.82 -4.81
C ASN A 165 20.44 25.70 -4.98
N GLU A 166 20.59 27.01 -4.78
CA GLU A 166 19.47 27.97 -4.84
C GLU A 166 18.73 27.94 -6.19
N ASN A 167 19.47 27.83 -7.31
CA ASN A 167 18.88 27.80 -8.65
C ASN A 167 17.98 26.58 -8.88
N TYR A 168 18.41 25.38 -8.43
CA TYR A 168 17.59 24.18 -8.47
C TYR A 168 16.28 24.38 -7.70
N CYS A 169 16.36 24.98 -6.52
CA CYS A 169 15.20 25.17 -5.65
C CYS A 169 14.23 26.21 -6.16
N ASN A 170 14.74 27.29 -6.77
CA ASN A 170 13.91 28.28 -7.46
C ASN A 170 13.19 27.63 -8.64
N THR A 171 13.88 26.82 -9.45
CA THR A 171 13.26 26.07 -10.56
C THR A 171 12.15 25.13 -10.08
N ILE A 172 12.40 24.36 -9.01
CA ILE A 172 11.38 23.47 -8.43
C ILE A 172 10.20 24.28 -7.89
N LYS A 173 10.45 25.42 -7.23
CA LYS A 173 9.41 26.32 -6.74
C LYS A 173 8.57 26.88 -7.87
N ASP A 174 9.18 27.27 -8.99
CA ASP A 174 8.49 27.77 -10.17
C ASP A 174 7.59 26.69 -10.80
N ILE A 175 8.07 25.45 -10.89
CA ILE A 175 7.26 24.30 -11.33
C ILE A 175 6.08 24.09 -10.39
N MET A 176 6.31 24.06 -9.06
CA MET A 176 5.24 23.89 -8.08
C MET A 176 4.19 25.00 -8.21
N ASN A 177 4.61 26.25 -8.33
CA ASN A 177 3.72 27.41 -8.51
C ASN A 177 2.96 27.37 -9.84
N LYS A 178 3.53 26.79 -10.90
CA LYS A 178 2.86 26.65 -12.20
C LYS A 178 1.69 25.67 -12.17
N TYR A 179 1.85 24.54 -11.45
CA TYR A 179 0.87 23.45 -11.45
C TYR A 179 -0.05 23.43 -10.23
N ASN A 180 0.37 24.07 -9.15
CA ASN A 180 -0.46 24.39 -8.01
C ASN A 180 -0.32 25.90 -7.79
N PRO A 181 -0.83 26.74 -8.72
CA PRO A 181 -0.92 28.16 -8.43
C PRO A 181 -1.63 28.22 -7.10
N GLU A 182 -1.04 28.92 -6.13
CA GLU A 182 -1.78 29.27 -4.92
C GLU A 182 -3.13 29.74 -5.45
N VAL A 183 -4.19 28.97 -5.18
CA VAL A 183 -5.51 29.55 -5.22
C VAL A 183 -5.38 30.55 -4.10
N ILE A 184 -4.92 31.75 -4.46
CA ILE A 184 -5.18 32.97 -3.75
C ILE A 184 -6.70 32.97 -3.78
N ILE A 185 -7.28 32.27 -2.81
CA ILE A 185 -8.58 32.59 -2.31
C ILE A 185 -8.30 33.99 -1.83
N GLU A 186 -8.52 34.97 -2.71
CA GLU A 186 -8.74 36.33 -2.30
C GLU A 186 -9.75 36.14 -1.18
N THR A 187 -9.29 36.32 0.06
CA THR A 187 -10.16 36.53 1.19
C THR A 187 -10.90 37.79 0.81
N ASN A 188 -11.96 37.61 0.01
CA ASN A 188 -12.71 38.66 -0.59
C ASN A 188 -13.27 39.43 0.58
N LYS A 189 -12.68 40.61 0.78
CA LYS A 189 -13.15 41.72 1.62
C LYS A 189 -13.62 41.30 3.00
N THR A 190 -12.77 41.57 3.98
CA THR A 190 -13.16 42.08 5.31
C THR A 190 -14.65 41.96 5.61
N CYS A 191 -15.05 40.85 6.23
CA CYS A 191 -16.18 40.90 7.15
C CYS A 191 -15.77 41.90 8.24
N THR A 192 -16.19 43.15 8.07
CA THR A 192 -16.17 44.15 9.14
C THR A 192 -16.85 43.54 10.37
N PRO A 193 -16.25 43.62 11.56
CA PRO A 193 -16.83 43.09 12.78
C PRO A 193 -17.91 44.05 13.29
N ASN A 194 -19.01 44.15 12.56
CA ASN A 194 -20.21 44.78 13.06
C ASN A 194 -21.19 43.66 13.43
N GLU A 195 -21.42 43.58 14.73
CA GLU A 195 -22.38 42.72 15.42
C GLU A 195 -22.00 41.23 15.51
N LEU A 196 -21.61 40.85 16.72
CA LEU A 196 -21.58 39.47 17.23
C LEU A 196 -22.98 38.85 17.08
N HIS A 197 -23.32 38.38 15.88
CA HIS A 197 -24.39 37.43 15.73
C HIS A 197 -23.87 36.09 16.21
N TYR A 198 -24.21 35.79 17.46
CA TYR A 198 -24.15 34.47 18.09
C TYR A 198 -24.43 33.41 17.03
N CYS A 199 -23.41 32.65 16.62
CA CYS A 199 -23.62 31.49 15.76
C CYS A 199 -24.55 30.57 16.53
N GLN A 200 -25.82 30.54 16.13
CA GLN A 200 -26.77 29.53 16.56
C GLN A 200 -26.19 28.19 16.11
N VAL A 201 -25.44 27.56 17.02
CA VAL A 201 -25.11 26.16 16.90
C VAL A 201 -26.47 25.48 16.85
N ASN A 202 -26.81 24.92 15.68
CA ASN A 202 -28.06 24.21 15.47
C ASN A 202 -28.13 23.04 16.47
N ILE A 203 -28.69 23.28 17.66
CA ILE A 203 -28.91 22.31 18.74
C ILE A 203 -29.61 21.07 18.18
N VAL A 204 -30.45 21.26 17.15
CA VAL A 204 -31.12 20.20 16.39
C VAL A 204 -30.13 19.21 15.78
N LYS A 205 -29.01 19.65 15.18
CA LYS A 205 -28.03 18.73 14.57
C LYS A 205 -27.27 17.94 15.64
N SER A 206 -26.95 18.55 16.78
CA SER A 206 -26.27 17.87 17.89
C SER A 206 -27.18 16.84 18.58
N ILE A 207 -28.46 17.18 18.78
CA ILE A 207 -29.47 16.25 19.31
C ILE A 207 -29.72 15.09 18.34
N ILE A 208 -29.82 15.35 17.03
CA ILE A 208 -30.01 14.27 16.03
C ILE A 208 -28.84 13.29 16.04
N ILE A 209 -27.59 13.76 16.08
CA ILE A 209 -26.41 12.87 16.13
C ILE A 209 -26.41 12.01 17.40
N THR A 210 -26.81 12.59 18.53
CA THR A 210 -26.86 11.89 19.82
C THR A 210 -27.98 10.84 19.85
N ILE A 211 -29.15 11.15 19.28
CA ILE A 211 -30.27 10.19 19.17
C ILE A 211 -29.94 9.05 18.19
N VAL A 212 -29.31 9.35 17.04
CA VAL A 212 -28.92 8.35 16.04
C VAL A 212 -27.86 7.38 16.62
N THR A 213 -26.87 7.89 17.36
CA THR A 213 -25.85 7.03 17.98
C THR A 213 -26.41 6.13 19.07
N ILE A 214 -27.34 6.63 19.90
CA ILE A 214 -28.03 5.81 20.92
C ILE A 214 -28.93 4.75 20.26
N LEU A 215 -29.66 5.09 19.20
CA LEU A 215 -30.48 4.14 18.43
C LEU A 215 -29.62 3.06 17.77
N PHE A 216 -28.44 3.40 17.24
CA PHE A 216 -27.51 2.43 16.68
C PHE A 216 -26.91 1.50 17.74
N MET A 217 -26.65 1.97 18.96
CA MET A 217 -26.16 1.09 20.04
C MET A 217 -27.25 0.19 20.61
N THR A 218 -28.49 0.68 20.75
CA THR A 218 -29.60 -0.09 21.33
C THR A 218 -30.25 -1.06 20.34
N TYR A 219 -30.30 -0.72 19.04
CA TYR A 219 -30.92 -1.56 18.00
C TYR A 219 -29.91 -2.23 17.05
N GLY A 220 -28.61 -1.91 17.15
CA GLY A 220 -27.56 -2.47 16.29
C GLY A 220 -27.41 -4.00 16.39
N SER A 221 -27.75 -4.59 17.53
CA SER A 221 -27.79 -6.07 17.66
C SER A 221 -28.94 -6.70 16.88
N PHE A 222 -30.06 -5.96 16.70
CA PHE A 222 -31.25 -6.44 16.00
C PHE A 222 -31.13 -6.34 14.47
N MET A 223 -30.34 -5.38 13.95
CA MET A 223 -30.10 -5.20 12.51
C MET A 223 -29.15 -6.25 11.90
N ASN A 224 -28.38 -6.98 12.71
CA ASN A 224 -27.49 -8.04 12.22
C ASN A 224 -28.26 -9.23 11.62
N PHE A 225 -29.50 -9.48 12.06
CA PHE A 225 -30.33 -10.57 11.53
C PHE A 225 -30.84 -10.33 10.10
N PRO A 226 -31.45 -9.17 9.76
CA PRO A 226 -31.89 -8.90 8.38
C PRO A 226 -30.73 -8.80 7.38
N ILE A 227 -29.56 -8.29 7.79
CA ILE A 227 -28.37 -8.22 6.93
C ILE A 227 -27.85 -9.63 6.59
N LYS A 228 -27.78 -10.54 7.59
CA LYS A 228 -27.45 -11.96 7.32
C LYS A 228 -28.48 -12.65 6.43
N ARG A 229 -29.77 -12.33 6.58
CA ARG A 229 -30.85 -12.91 5.75
C ARG A 229 -30.80 -12.42 4.30
N ASN A 230 -30.48 -11.14 4.08
CA ASN A 230 -30.32 -10.57 2.73
C ASN A 230 -29.04 -11.07 2.04
N ARG A 231 -27.94 -11.26 2.77
CA ARG A 231 -26.71 -11.85 2.21
C ARG A 231 -26.93 -13.28 1.70
N LYS A 232 -27.76 -14.07 2.40
CA LYS A 232 -28.15 -15.43 1.96
C LYS A 232 -29.04 -15.42 0.71
N LYS A 233 -29.90 -14.41 0.54
CA LYS A 233 -30.67 -14.21 -0.70
C LYS A 233 -29.77 -13.86 -1.88
N CYS A 234 -28.81 -12.95 -1.70
CA CYS A 234 -27.87 -12.57 -2.78
C CYS A 234 -27.00 -13.75 -3.24
N ASN A 235 -26.54 -14.61 -2.31
CA ASN A 235 -25.78 -15.80 -2.68
C ASN A 235 -26.62 -16.78 -3.51
N ASN A 236 -27.88 -17.00 -3.14
CA ASN A 236 -28.77 -17.86 -3.93
C ASN A 236 -29.03 -17.30 -5.34
N THR A 237 -29.20 -15.97 -5.47
CA THR A 237 -29.38 -15.34 -6.79
C THR A 237 -28.12 -15.40 -7.65
N TYR A 238 -26.92 -15.35 -7.04
CA TYR A 238 -25.65 -15.53 -7.74
C TYR A 238 -25.48 -16.95 -8.28
N ASP A 239 -25.85 -17.97 -7.49
CA ASP A 239 -25.82 -19.37 -7.94
C ASP A 239 -26.83 -19.64 -9.06
N GLU A 240 -28.00 -18.99 -9.01
CA GLU A 240 -29.01 -19.03 -10.07
C GLU A 240 -28.50 -18.36 -11.36
N TRP A 241 -27.81 -17.22 -11.25
CA TRP A 241 -27.18 -16.53 -12.38
C TRP A 241 -26.09 -17.37 -13.05
N ASN A 242 -25.24 -18.03 -12.26
CA ASN A 242 -24.22 -18.95 -12.76
C ASN A 242 -24.81 -20.20 -13.43
N SER A 243 -26.03 -20.61 -13.06
CA SER A 243 -26.74 -21.72 -13.71
C SER A 243 -27.44 -21.34 -15.02
N MET A 244 -27.77 -20.05 -15.19
CA MET A 244 -28.40 -19.51 -16.40
C MET A 244 -27.38 -19.10 -17.47
N GLN A 245 -26.10 -19.00 -17.11
CA GLN A 245 -25.03 -18.72 -18.06
C GLN A 245 -24.75 -19.99 -18.87
N SER A 246 -25.38 -20.09 -20.05
CA SER A 246 -25.16 -21.15 -21.04
C SER A 246 -23.67 -21.37 -21.24
N SER A 247 -23.21 -22.63 -21.13
CA SER A 247 -21.81 -22.99 -21.38
C SER A 247 -21.41 -22.51 -22.78
N GLU A 248 -20.67 -21.41 -22.85
CA GLU A 248 -20.18 -20.89 -24.13
C GLU A 248 -19.34 -21.98 -24.80
N ILE A 249 -19.84 -22.40 -25.95
CA ILE A 249 -19.27 -23.42 -26.82
C ILE A 249 -17.81 -23.03 -27.11
N SER A 250 -16.86 -23.86 -26.69
CA SER A 250 -15.45 -23.66 -26.98
C SER A 250 -15.22 -23.73 -28.49
N SER A 251 -15.04 -22.59 -29.13
CA SER A 251 -14.58 -22.53 -30.51
C SER A 251 -13.07 -22.83 -30.54
N ASN A 252 -12.74 -24.10 -30.78
CA ASN A 252 -11.41 -24.51 -31.17
C ASN A 252 -11.08 -23.92 -32.55
N ILE A 253 -10.52 -22.71 -32.59
CA ILE A 253 -9.91 -22.16 -33.80
C ILE A 253 -8.46 -22.64 -33.85
N SER A 254 -8.21 -23.69 -34.63
CA SER A 254 -6.85 -24.15 -34.93
C SER A 254 -6.12 -23.09 -35.76
N ARG A 255 -5.23 -22.33 -35.12
CA ARG A 255 -4.26 -21.48 -35.81
C ARG A 255 -3.13 -22.36 -36.32
N ASN A 256 -3.17 -22.69 -37.61
CA ASN A 256 -2.04 -23.23 -38.33
C ASN A 256 -1.97 -22.64 -39.74
N ARG A 257 -0.74 -22.47 -40.24
CA ARG A 257 -0.27 -21.95 -41.55
C ARG A 257 0.12 -20.46 -41.56
N ILE A 258 1.44 -20.18 -41.51
CA ILE A 258 2.42 -20.10 -42.63
C ILE A 258 2.25 -18.79 -43.40
N TYR A 259 3.13 -17.83 -43.12
CA TYR A 259 3.58 -16.82 -44.09
C TYR A 259 5.08 -16.60 -43.86
N ASP A 260 5.89 -17.26 -44.69
CA ASP A 260 7.28 -16.89 -44.92
C ASP A 260 7.31 -15.65 -45.82
N VAL A 261 8.00 -14.60 -45.38
CA VAL A 261 8.29 -13.42 -46.21
C VAL A 261 9.81 -13.32 -46.34
N LEU A 262 10.31 -13.69 -47.52
CA LEU A 262 11.70 -13.50 -47.94
C LEU A 262 11.87 -12.09 -48.52
N TYR A 263 12.81 -11.32 -47.99
CA TYR A 263 13.32 -10.10 -48.61
C TYR A 263 14.58 -10.43 -49.41
N ASN A 264 14.53 -10.21 -50.72
CA ASN A 264 15.72 -10.05 -51.55
C ASN A 264 16.06 -8.57 -51.63
N SER A 265 17.31 -8.23 -51.33
CA SER A 265 17.90 -6.91 -51.56
C SER A 265 18.96 -7.01 -52.66
N THR A 266 18.73 -6.28 -53.75
CA THR A 266 19.72 -5.87 -54.75
C THR A 266 20.57 -4.71 -54.25
#